data_AF-T2S7D2-F1
#
_entry.id   AF-T2S7D2-F1
#
_cell.length_a   1.000
_cell.length_b   1.000
_cell.length_c   1.000
_cell.angle_alpha   90.00
_cell.angle_beta   90.00
_cell.angle_gamma   90.00
#
_symmetry.space_group_name_H-M   'P 1'
#
loop_
_entity.id
_entity.type
_entity.pdbx_description
1 polymer ?
#
loop_
_entity_poly.entity_id
_entity_poly.type
_entity_poly.pdbx_seq_one_letter_code
_entity_poly.pdbx_strand_id
1 'polypeptide(L)'
;MAKAFVPLSILVSAILLVFSLILIPTSKSAYYGFLRQEKDKIDINIRAGEFGQKLGDWLVYVDKAENNSYDNLVLFSNKSLSQESFILAQKGNINNKNGVFELNLYSGHAYFTQGDKMRKIDFEELHLRNKLKSFNSNDAAYLQGTDYLGYWKKAFGKNANKNQKRRFSQAILVSLFPLASVFLIPLFGIANPRFKTNWSYFYVLGAVGIYFLMVHVISTDLFLMTFFFPFIWAFASYLLFRKFILKRY
;
A
#
# COMPACT_ATOMS: atom_id res chain seq x y z
N MET A 1 -20.41 16.17 -32.90
CA MET A 1 -20.58 14.97 -32.05
C MET A 1 -19.70 14.97 -30.80
N ALA A 2 -18.39 15.28 -30.88
CA ALA A 2 -17.54 15.37 -29.67
C ALA A 2 -18.07 16.32 -28.58
N LYS A 3 -18.77 17.40 -28.98
CA LYS A 3 -19.41 18.37 -28.07
C LYS A 3 -20.40 17.75 -27.06
N ALA A 4 -21.02 16.61 -27.37
CA ALA A 4 -21.96 15.95 -26.45
C ALA A 4 -21.26 15.05 -25.42
N PHE A 5 -20.10 14.48 -25.76
CA PHE A 5 -19.35 13.58 -24.87
C PHE A 5 -18.42 14.32 -23.90
N VAL A 6 -18.02 15.56 -24.24
CA VAL A 6 -17.21 16.42 -23.36
C VAL A 6 -17.90 16.72 -22.03
N PRO A 7 -19.15 17.24 -21.97
CA PRO A 7 -19.79 17.55 -20.67
C PRO A 7 -19.97 16.29 -19.81
N LEU A 8 -20.30 15.16 -20.42
CA LEU A 8 -20.38 13.87 -19.73
C LEU A 8 -19.01 13.44 -19.16
N SER A 9 -17.95 13.57 -19.94
CA SER A 9 -16.59 13.19 -19.51
C SER A 9 -16.06 14.10 -18.41
N ILE A 10 -16.41 15.39 -18.43
CA ILE A 10 -16.12 16.34 -17.35
C ILE A 10 -16.84 15.89 -16.07
N LEU A 11 -18.14 15.60 -16.15
CA LEU A 11 -18.93 15.15 -15.01
C LEU A 11 -18.34 13.87 -14.39
N VAL A 12 -18.06 12.86 -15.21
CA VAL A 12 -17.48 11.59 -14.74
C VAL A 12 -16.10 11.83 -14.12
N SER A 13 -15.25 12.65 -14.73
CA SER A 13 -13.92 12.97 -14.18
C SER A 13 -14.01 13.73 -12.86
N ALA A 14 -14.97 14.65 -12.72
CA ALA A 14 -15.21 15.37 -11.47
C ALA A 14 -15.65 14.44 -10.34
N ILE A 15 -16.56 13.50 -10.62
CA ILE A 15 -16.95 12.46 -9.66
C ILE A 15 -15.72 11.62 -9.27
N LEU A 16 -14.94 11.14 -10.24
CA LEU A 16 -13.75 10.35 -9.96
C LEU A 16 -12.71 11.11 -9.14
N LEU A 17 -12.56 12.42 -9.33
CA LEU A 17 -11.69 13.26 -8.50
C LEU A 17 -12.16 13.28 -7.05
N VAL A 18 -13.46 13.41 -6.79
CA VAL A 18 -14.02 13.32 -5.44
C VAL A 18 -13.73 11.95 -4.84
N PHE A 19 -13.97 10.88 -5.60
CA PHE A 19 -13.70 9.52 -5.13
C PHE A 19 -12.22 9.34 -4.79
N SER A 20 -11.33 9.75 -5.67
CA SER A 20 -9.89 9.49 -5.53
C SER A 20 -9.20 10.38 -4.50
N LEU A 21 -9.59 11.66 -4.39
CA LEU A 21 -8.95 12.63 -3.50
C LEU A 21 -9.55 12.66 -2.10
N ILE A 22 -10.80 12.22 -1.91
CA ILE A 22 -11.52 12.30 -0.63
C ILE A 22 -11.86 10.90 -0.12
N LEU A 23 -12.65 10.14 -0.88
CA LEU A 23 -13.21 8.85 -0.42
C LEU A 23 -12.16 7.74 -0.26
N ILE A 24 -11.20 7.63 -1.17
CA ILE A 24 -10.15 6.62 -1.07
C ILE A 24 -9.24 6.87 0.17
N PRO A 25 -8.75 8.10 0.42
CA PRO A 25 -8.02 8.41 1.64
C PRO A 25 -8.80 8.12 2.92
N THR A 26 -10.08 8.51 3.00
CA THR A 26 -10.91 8.27 4.20
C THR A 26 -11.13 6.79 4.43
N SER A 27 -11.52 6.05 3.40
CA SER A 27 -11.75 4.61 3.49
C SER A 27 -10.48 3.87 3.92
N LYS A 28 -9.32 4.21 3.36
CA LYS A 28 -8.04 3.64 3.80
C LYS A 28 -7.70 3.99 5.24
N SER A 29 -7.91 5.24 5.65
CA SER A 29 -7.63 5.67 7.03
C SER A 29 -8.51 4.92 8.03
N ALA A 30 -9.82 4.81 7.74
CA ALA A 30 -10.76 4.07 8.56
C ALA A 30 -10.38 2.57 8.64
N TYR A 31 -10.02 1.97 7.50
CA TYR A 31 -9.56 0.58 7.44
C TYR A 31 -8.30 0.34 8.29
N TYR A 32 -7.30 1.21 8.18
CA TYR A 32 -6.08 1.09 8.99
C TYR A 32 -6.33 1.37 10.48
N GLY A 33 -7.24 2.30 10.80
CA GLY A 33 -7.70 2.54 12.17
C GLY A 33 -8.36 1.30 12.78
N PHE A 34 -9.25 0.65 12.02
CA PHE A 34 -9.87 -0.61 12.42
C PHE A 34 -8.83 -1.72 12.63
N LEU A 35 -7.93 -1.94 11.67
CA LEU A 35 -6.86 -2.94 11.81
C LEU A 35 -5.97 -2.69 13.04
N ARG A 36 -5.72 -1.42 13.38
CA ARG A 36 -4.96 -1.07 14.59
C ARG A 36 -5.73 -1.44 15.85
N GLN A 37 -7.02 -1.10 15.91
CA GLN A 37 -7.87 -1.46 17.04
C GLN A 37 -7.97 -2.98 17.24
N GLU A 38 -8.09 -3.75 16.15
CA GLU A 38 -8.10 -5.21 16.24
C GLU A 38 -6.74 -5.73 16.74
N LYS A 39 -5.62 -5.22 16.21
CA LYS A 39 -4.28 -5.58 16.71
C LYS A 39 -4.06 -5.26 18.19
N ASP A 40 -4.65 -4.18 18.69
CA ASP A 40 -4.55 -3.80 20.10
C ASP A 40 -5.35 -4.74 21.02
N LYS A 41 -6.35 -5.47 20.47
CA LYS A 41 -7.23 -6.38 21.21
C LYS A 41 -6.89 -7.86 21.08
N ILE A 42 -6.06 -8.25 20.10
CA ILE A 42 -5.71 -9.66 19.88
C ILE A 42 -4.93 -10.20 21.08
N ASP A 43 -5.46 -11.28 21.66
CA ASP A 43 -4.75 -12.15 22.58
C ASP A 43 -3.82 -13.07 21.77
N ILE A 44 -2.54 -13.10 22.13
CA ILE A 44 -1.55 -13.89 21.39
C ILE A 44 -1.66 -15.34 21.86
N ASN A 45 -2.36 -16.16 21.10
CA ASN A 45 -2.40 -17.59 21.35
C ASN A 45 -1.25 -18.29 20.59
N ILE A 46 -0.10 -18.49 21.26
CA ILE A 46 0.96 -19.35 20.70
C ILE A 46 0.60 -20.81 20.98
N ARG A 47 0.66 -21.63 19.94
CA ARG A 47 0.41 -23.06 20.05
C ARG A 47 1.66 -23.80 20.52
N ALA A 48 1.51 -24.62 21.55
CA ALA A 48 2.57 -25.50 22.02
C ALA A 48 2.97 -26.52 20.94
N GLY A 49 4.28 -26.75 20.77
CA GLY A 49 4.82 -27.76 19.86
C GLY A 49 4.80 -27.39 18.37
N GLU A 50 4.28 -26.23 17.98
CA GLU A 50 4.29 -25.78 16.58
C GLU A 50 5.52 -24.92 16.26
N PHE A 51 6.30 -25.33 15.26
CA PHE A 51 7.40 -24.54 14.71
C PHE A 51 6.92 -23.45 13.74
N GLY A 52 7.66 -22.36 13.62
CA GLY A 52 7.44 -21.31 12.60
C GLY A 52 6.48 -20.19 13.02
N GLN A 53 6.04 -20.16 14.27
CA GLN A 53 5.23 -19.06 14.80
C GLN A 53 6.08 -17.80 14.94
N LYS A 54 5.53 -16.64 14.53
CA LYS A 54 6.27 -15.38 14.46
C LYS A 54 5.62 -14.28 15.28
N LEU A 55 6.40 -13.66 16.16
CA LEU A 55 6.03 -12.49 16.95
C LEU A 55 6.96 -11.31 16.66
N GLY A 56 6.45 -10.36 15.88
CA GLY A 56 7.26 -9.24 15.39
C GLY A 56 8.42 -9.74 14.53
N ASP A 57 9.65 -9.56 14.98
CA ASP A 57 10.87 -10.03 14.32
C ASP A 57 11.43 -11.34 14.91
N TRP A 58 10.76 -11.94 15.90
CA TRP A 58 11.17 -13.18 16.53
C TRP A 58 10.35 -14.36 16.00
N LEU A 59 11.03 -15.43 15.60
CA LEU A 59 10.44 -16.76 15.53
C LEU A 59 10.41 -17.32 16.94
N VAL A 60 9.27 -17.85 17.36
CA VAL A 60 9.03 -18.33 18.72
C VAL A 60 8.55 -19.77 18.66
N TYR A 61 9.15 -20.61 19.49
CA TYR A 61 8.70 -21.96 19.80
C TYR A 61 8.50 -22.06 21.30
N VAL A 62 7.44 -22.77 21.70
CA VAL A 62 7.10 -23.02 23.10
C VAL A 62 6.70 -24.48 23.24
N ASP A 63 7.14 -25.12 24.33
CA ASP A 63 6.88 -26.53 24.59
C ASP A 63 5.50 -26.73 25.26
N LYS A 64 5.12 -25.81 26.15
CA LYS A 64 3.80 -25.76 26.78
C LYS A 64 3.26 -24.33 26.80
N ALA A 65 1.94 -24.21 26.70
CA ALA A 65 1.22 -22.94 26.71
C ALA A 65 -0.02 -23.06 27.59
N GLU A 66 -0.13 -22.22 28.62
CA GLU A 66 -1.27 -22.16 29.52
C GLU A 66 -1.52 -20.70 29.95
N ASN A 67 -2.68 -20.13 29.61
CA ASN A 67 -3.10 -18.77 29.98
C ASN A 67 -2.00 -17.69 29.83
N ASN A 68 -1.40 -17.58 28.64
CA ASN A 68 -0.29 -16.65 28.32
C ASN A 68 1.02 -16.87 29.10
N SER A 69 1.13 -17.96 29.86
CA SER A 69 2.39 -18.48 30.39
C SER A 69 2.88 -19.60 29.49
N TYR A 70 4.17 -19.57 29.21
CA TYR A 70 4.83 -20.50 28.30
C TYR A 70 6.04 -21.12 28.98
N ASP A 71 6.25 -22.42 28.75
CA ASP A 71 7.42 -23.14 29.24
C ASP A 71 8.36 -23.49 28.08
N ASN A 72 9.66 -23.50 28.38
CA ASN A 72 10.76 -23.84 27.47
C ASN A 72 10.68 -23.09 26.15
N LEU A 73 10.81 -21.77 26.22
CA LEU A 73 10.76 -20.90 25.05
C LEU A 73 12.09 -20.92 24.31
N VAL A 74 11.99 -20.98 22.99
CA VAL A 74 13.10 -20.78 22.07
C VAL A 74 12.74 -19.64 21.14
N LEU A 75 13.55 -18.58 21.16
CA LEU A 75 13.38 -17.43 20.30
C LEU A 75 14.57 -17.29 19.37
N PHE A 76 14.29 -17.03 18.09
CA PHE A 76 15.30 -16.75 17.09
C PHE A 76 14.95 -15.49 16.31
N SER A 77 15.95 -14.66 16.02
CA SER A 77 15.80 -13.54 15.10
C SER A 77 17.08 -13.31 14.33
N ASN A 78 16.94 -13.06 13.02
CA ASN A 78 18.03 -12.66 12.14
C ASN A 78 18.07 -11.13 11.88
N LYS A 79 17.23 -10.36 12.58
CA LYS A 79 17.06 -8.91 12.38
C LYS A 79 16.97 -8.13 13.69
N SER A 80 16.55 -8.77 14.77
CA SER A 80 16.49 -8.15 16.10
C SER A 80 17.89 -7.75 16.56
N LEU A 81 18.01 -6.58 17.20
CA LEU A 81 19.28 -6.06 17.75
C LEU A 81 20.42 -5.94 16.72
N SER A 82 20.10 -5.88 15.41
CA SER A 82 21.07 -5.79 14.30
C SER A 82 22.05 -6.97 14.19
N GLN A 83 21.73 -8.12 14.78
CA GLN A 83 22.57 -9.32 14.87
C GLN A 83 21.71 -10.59 14.84
N GLU A 84 22.26 -11.75 14.47
CA GLU A 84 21.54 -12.99 14.73
C GLU A 84 21.53 -13.25 16.23
N SER A 85 20.33 -13.44 16.77
CA SER A 85 20.06 -13.55 18.18
C SER A 85 19.26 -14.82 18.44
N PHE A 86 19.70 -15.59 19.42
CA PHE A 86 19.07 -16.83 19.85
C PHE A 86 18.88 -16.81 21.36
N ILE A 87 17.65 -17.04 21.84
CA ILE A 87 17.32 -16.94 23.26
C ILE A 87 16.59 -18.19 23.70
N LEU A 88 17.04 -18.75 24.82
CA LEU A 88 16.42 -19.85 25.53
C LEU A 88 15.90 -19.34 26.87
N ALA A 89 14.68 -19.69 27.26
CA ALA A 89 14.12 -19.34 28.56
C ALA A 89 13.27 -20.48 29.11
N GLN A 90 13.36 -20.74 30.42
CA GLN A 90 12.56 -21.78 31.04
C GLN A 90 11.08 -21.39 31.12
N LYS A 91 10.79 -20.13 31.42
CA LYS A 91 9.44 -19.59 31.49
C LYS A 91 9.34 -18.27 30.77
N GLY A 92 8.14 -17.93 30.32
CA GLY A 92 7.90 -16.62 29.73
C GLY A 92 6.44 -16.29 29.61
N ASN A 93 6.14 -15.00 29.72
CA ASN A 93 4.79 -14.47 29.59
C ASN A 93 4.74 -13.47 28.44
N ILE A 94 3.63 -13.49 27.71
CA ILE A 94 3.43 -12.62 26.56
C ILE A 94 2.28 -11.69 26.86
N ASN A 95 2.56 -10.39 26.76
CA ASN A 95 1.58 -9.35 27.00
C ASN A 95 1.50 -8.41 25.80
N ASN A 96 0.27 -8.03 25.44
CA ASN A 96 0.01 -6.96 24.48
C ASN A 96 -0.38 -5.69 25.25
N LYS A 97 0.48 -4.67 25.25
CA LYS A 97 0.17 -3.35 25.80
C LYS A 97 0.08 -2.34 24.67
N ASN A 98 -1.14 -2.01 24.24
CA ASN A 98 -1.42 -0.99 23.22
C ASN A 98 -0.65 -1.25 21.90
N GLY A 99 -0.62 -2.50 21.42
CA GLY A 99 0.04 -2.90 20.19
C GLY A 99 1.57 -3.04 20.32
N VAL A 100 2.11 -2.89 21.53
CA VAL A 100 3.49 -3.25 21.89
C VAL A 100 3.45 -4.62 22.53
N PHE A 101 4.09 -5.58 21.89
CA PHE A 101 4.25 -6.91 22.46
C PHE A 101 5.46 -6.93 23.40
N GLU A 102 5.19 -7.27 24.65
CA GLU A 102 6.19 -7.58 25.68
C GLU A 102 6.28 -9.10 25.82
N LEU A 103 7.46 -9.64 25.52
CA LEU A 103 7.87 -10.99 25.92
C LEU A 103 8.73 -10.86 27.17
N ASN A 104 8.19 -11.29 28.31
CA ASN A 104 8.91 -11.35 29.57
C ASN A 104 9.44 -12.77 29.72
N LEU A 105 10.75 -12.94 29.74
CA LEU A 105 11.42 -14.23 29.78
C LEU A 105 12.14 -14.40 31.11
N TYR A 106 12.10 -15.60 31.66
CA TYR A 106 12.63 -15.91 32.99
C TYR A 106 13.60 -17.09 32.92
N SER A 107 14.72 -16.95 33.63
CA SER A 107 15.76 -17.96 33.83
C SER A 107 16.23 -18.57 32.50
N GLY A 108 17.12 -17.85 31.82
CA GLY A 108 17.49 -18.19 30.45
C GLY A 108 18.88 -17.74 30.01
N HIS A 109 19.16 -17.99 28.73
CA HIS A 109 20.42 -17.70 28.08
C HIS A 109 20.17 -17.03 26.74
N ALA A 110 20.82 -15.90 26.50
CA ALA A 110 20.79 -15.20 25.22
C ALA A 110 22.15 -15.31 24.53
N TYR A 111 22.12 -15.65 23.25
CA TYR A 111 23.29 -15.79 22.39
C TYR A 111 23.20 -14.77 21.27
N PHE A 112 24.29 -14.04 21.04
CA PHE A 112 24.39 -13.01 20.00
C PHE A 112 25.61 -13.26 19.12
N THR A 113 25.41 -13.31 17.81
CA THR A 113 26.47 -13.43 16.81
C THR A 113 26.87 -12.04 16.28
N GLN A 114 28.16 -11.72 16.26
CA GLN A 114 28.66 -10.54 15.54
C GLN A 114 29.91 -10.92 14.73
N GLY A 115 29.73 -11.20 13.45
CA GLY A 115 30.78 -11.82 12.62
C GLY A 115 31.15 -13.19 13.20
N ASP A 116 32.44 -13.45 13.40
CA ASP A 116 32.93 -14.72 13.97
C ASP A 116 32.85 -14.80 15.50
N LYS A 117 32.33 -13.78 16.19
CA LYS A 117 32.27 -13.73 17.65
C LYS A 117 30.87 -14.07 18.17
N MET A 118 30.82 -15.02 19.10
CA MET A 118 29.63 -15.40 19.85
C MET A 118 29.70 -14.86 21.27
N ARG A 119 28.62 -14.22 21.73
CA ARG A 119 28.47 -13.77 23.13
C ARG A 119 27.29 -14.49 23.76
N LYS A 120 27.49 -15.01 24.97
CA LYS A 120 26.43 -15.59 25.81
C LYS A 120 26.15 -14.64 26.98
N ILE A 121 24.89 -14.41 27.27
CA ILE A 121 24.42 -13.67 28.45
C ILE A 121 23.42 -14.56 29.19
N ASP A 122 23.74 -14.84 30.45
CA ASP A 122 22.84 -15.52 31.37
C ASP A 122 21.96 -14.47 32.06
N PHE A 123 20.65 -14.70 32.12
CA PHE A 123 19.69 -13.76 32.70
C PHE A 123 18.68 -14.46 33.61
N GLU A 124 18.33 -13.77 34.69
CA GLU A 124 17.20 -14.15 35.54
C GLU A 124 15.89 -13.65 34.95
N GLU A 125 15.86 -12.42 34.44
CA GLU A 125 14.72 -11.81 33.77
C GLU A 125 15.19 -11.03 32.53
N LEU A 126 14.47 -11.18 31.42
CA LEU A 126 14.71 -10.46 30.18
C LEU A 126 13.38 -9.98 29.58
N HIS A 127 13.26 -8.67 29.39
CA HIS A 127 12.10 -8.06 28.76
C HIS A 127 12.40 -7.68 27.31
N LEU A 128 11.74 -8.36 26.38
CA LEU A 128 11.80 -8.03 24.96
C LEU A 128 10.54 -7.26 24.58
N ARG A 129 10.73 -6.00 24.19
CA ARG A 129 9.66 -5.17 23.64
C ARG A 129 9.77 -5.15 22.14
N ASN A 130 8.80 -5.74 21.46
CA ASN A 130 8.67 -5.59 20.03
C ASN A 130 7.42 -4.77 19.72
N LYS A 131 7.62 -3.59 19.14
CA LYS A 131 6.52 -2.92 18.46
C LYS A 131 6.24 -3.75 17.22
N LEU A 132 5.04 -4.32 17.12
CA LEU A 132 4.49 -4.62 15.81
C LEU A 132 4.73 -3.41 14.91
N LYS A 133 4.94 -3.63 13.60
CA LYS A 133 4.81 -2.54 12.63
C LYS A 133 3.41 -1.94 12.78
N SER A 134 3.30 -0.97 13.66
CA SER A 134 2.13 -0.18 13.92
C SER A 134 2.07 0.78 12.76
N PHE A 135 0.92 0.84 12.10
CA PHE A 135 0.63 1.93 11.19
C PHE A 135 0.68 3.19 12.05
N ASN A 136 1.80 3.89 12.00
CA ASN A 136 2.00 5.07 12.83
C ASN A 136 0.96 6.10 12.36
N SER A 137 0.44 6.92 13.26
CA SER A 137 -0.38 8.09 12.87
C SER A 137 0.40 9.08 11.97
N ASN A 138 1.73 8.90 11.92
CA ASN A 138 2.68 9.59 11.05
C ASN A 138 2.97 8.82 9.75
N ASP A 139 2.45 7.61 9.55
CA ASP A 139 2.53 6.96 8.24
C ASP A 139 1.81 7.81 7.21
N ALA A 140 2.45 7.97 6.04
CA ALA A 140 1.92 8.79 4.95
C ALA A 140 0.56 8.31 4.44
N ALA A 141 0.13 7.11 4.83
CA ALA A 141 -1.15 6.54 4.47
C ALA A 141 -2.33 6.95 5.36
N TYR A 142 -2.08 7.59 6.52
CA TYR A 142 -3.13 7.93 7.48
C TYR A 142 -3.64 9.36 7.26
N LEU A 143 -4.96 9.49 7.13
CA LEU A 143 -5.68 10.76 7.11
C LEU A 143 -6.01 11.13 8.57
N GLN A 144 -5.45 12.24 9.06
CA GLN A 144 -5.74 12.73 10.41
C GLN A 144 -7.08 13.49 10.39
N GLY A 145 -8.15 12.83 10.82
CA GLY A 145 -9.49 13.42 10.84
C GLY A 145 -9.95 13.83 9.43
N THR A 146 -10.19 15.12 9.22
CA THR A 146 -10.67 15.71 7.96
C THR A 146 -9.60 16.54 7.23
N ASP A 147 -8.32 16.40 7.58
CA ASP A 147 -7.24 17.16 6.93
C ASP A 147 -6.79 16.56 5.59
N TYR A 148 -7.64 16.71 4.56
CA TYR A 148 -7.35 16.28 3.19
C TYR A 148 -6.19 17.07 2.57
N LEU A 149 -6.10 18.37 2.87
CA LEU A 149 -5.05 19.23 2.33
C LEU A 149 -3.69 18.83 2.88
N GLY A 150 -3.56 18.63 4.20
CA GLY A 150 -2.34 18.13 4.80
C GLY A 150 -1.97 16.73 4.32
N TYR A 151 -2.95 15.85 4.12
CA TYR A 151 -2.73 14.52 3.54
C TYR A 151 -2.08 14.58 2.15
N TRP A 152 -2.57 15.44 1.26
CA TRP A 152 -1.99 15.57 -0.08
C TRP A 152 -0.72 16.44 -0.11
N LYS A 153 -0.56 17.40 0.82
CA LYS A 153 0.65 18.21 0.96
C LYS A 153 1.91 17.36 1.19
N LYS A 154 1.77 16.19 1.81
CA LYS A 154 2.86 15.20 1.98
C LYS A 154 3.41 14.65 0.65
N ALA A 155 2.68 14.79 -0.46
CA ALA A 155 3.17 14.46 -1.80
C ALA A 155 4.13 15.54 -2.37
N PHE A 156 4.16 16.73 -1.77
CA PHE A 156 4.88 17.89 -2.29
C PHE A 156 5.98 18.36 -1.32
N GLY A 157 7.02 19.00 -1.86
CA GLY A 157 8.15 19.54 -1.08
C GLY A 157 9.42 18.68 -1.07
N LYS A 158 10.45 19.18 -0.38
CA LYS A 158 11.81 18.61 -0.37
C LYS A 158 11.87 17.20 0.27
N ASN A 159 11.08 16.95 1.31
CA ASN A 159 11.00 15.65 2.01
C ASN A 159 9.73 14.87 1.66
N ALA A 160 9.20 15.05 0.45
CA ALA A 160 7.95 14.43 0.05
C ALA A 160 8.04 12.91 -0.02
N ASN A 161 7.02 12.23 0.51
CA ASN A 161 7.00 10.78 0.57
C ASN A 161 6.76 10.18 -0.83
N LYS A 162 7.67 9.29 -1.28
CA LYS A 162 7.59 8.63 -2.60
C LYS A 162 6.25 7.91 -2.81
N ASN A 163 5.73 7.23 -1.79
CA ASN A 163 4.44 6.53 -1.87
C ASN A 163 3.28 7.50 -2.03
N GLN A 164 3.35 8.66 -1.38
CA GLN A 164 2.30 9.67 -1.44
C GLN A 164 2.30 10.40 -2.79
N LYS A 165 3.48 10.71 -3.33
CA LYS A 165 3.67 11.19 -4.71
C LYS A 165 2.99 10.27 -5.72
N ARG A 166 3.27 8.97 -5.62
CA ARG A 166 2.70 7.95 -6.51
C ARG A 166 1.17 7.90 -6.39
N ARG A 167 0.64 7.86 -5.16
CA ARG A 167 -0.82 7.83 -4.92
C ARG A 167 -1.52 9.07 -5.47
N PHE A 168 -0.93 10.24 -5.29
CA PHE A 168 -1.48 11.49 -5.81
C PHE A 168 -1.50 11.50 -7.34
N SER A 169 -0.38 11.10 -7.96
CA SER A 169 -0.28 10.99 -9.42
C SER A 169 -1.34 10.03 -9.98
N GLN A 170 -1.48 8.84 -9.39
CA GLN A 170 -2.52 7.88 -9.78
C GLN A 170 -3.93 8.45 -9.58
N ALA A 171 -4.21 9.12 -8.46
CA ALA A 171 -5.51 9.72 -8.19
C ALA A 171 -5.91 10.74 -9.28
N ILE A 172 -5.00 11.64 -9.65
CA ILE A 172 -5.24 12.63 -10.71
C ILE A 172 -5.39 11.96 -12.07
N LEU A 173 -4.41 11.15 -12.47
CA LEU A 173 -4.37 10.61 -13.83
C LEU A 173 -5.52 9.64 -14.11
N VAL A 174 -5.88 8.79 -13.14
CA VAL A 174 -7.03 7.89 -13.31
C VAL A 174 -8.33 8.68 -13.36
N SER A 175 -8.48 9.72 -12.55
CA SER A 175 -9.70 10.53 -12.53
C SER A 175 -9.88 11.35 -13.80
N LEU A 176 -8.79 11.83 -14.41
CA LEU A 176 -8.83 12.60 -15.65
C LEU A 176 -8.88 11.72 -16.92
N PHE A 177 -8.79 10.40 -16.79
CA PHE A 177 -8.81 9.47 -17.93
C PHE A 177 -10.03 9.67 -18.86
N PRO A 178 -11.28 9.78 -18.35
CA PRO A 178 -12.45 9.95 -19.21
C PRO A 178 -12.35 11.23 -20.06
N LEU A 179 -11.89 12.32 -19.44
CA LEU A 179 -11.71 13.59 -20.12
C LEU A 179 -10.55 13.55 -21.13
N ALA A 180 -9.39 13.01 -20.73
CA ALA A 180 -8.21 12.90 -21.59
C ALA A 180 -8.46 12.01 -22.81
N SER A 181 -9.33 11.01 -22.68
CA SER A 181 -9.64 10.03 -23.72
C SER A 181 -10.92 10.34 -24.50
N VAL A 182 -11.51 11.53 -24.34
CA VAL A 182 -12.82 11.86 -24.94
C VAL A 182 -12.83 11.71 -26.48
N PHE A 183 -11.70 11.94 -27.15
CA PHE A 183 -11.58 11.79 -28.60
C PHE A 183 -11.46 10.34 -29.07
N LEU A 184 -11.12 9.41 -28.18
CA LEU A 184 -11.08 7.97 -28.50
C LEU A 184 -12.48 7.36 -28.57
N ILE A 185 -13.46 7.92 -27.85
CA ILE A 185 -14.85 7.47 -27.84
C ILE A 185 -15.46 7.47 -29.25
N PRO A 186 -15.50 8.59 -29.99
CA PRO A 186 -16.00 8.58 -31.36
C PRO A 186 -15.09 7.82 -32.32
N LEU A 187 -13.77 7.80 -32.07
CA LEU A 187 -12.80 7.07 -32.92
C LEU A 187 -13.10 5.57 -32.96
N PHE A 188 -13.31 4.92 -31.82
CA PHE A 188 -13.58 3.49 -31.76
C PHE A 188 -15.06 3.14 -31.90
N GLY A 189 -15.96 4.04 -31.50
CA GLY A 189 -17.41 3.80 -31.53
C GLY A 189 -18.06 4.01 -32.89
N ILE A 190 -17.53 4.91 -33.74
CA ILE A 190 -18.18 5.32 -34.99
C ILE A 190 -17.42 4.81 -36.23
N ALA A 191 -16.10 4.66 -36.16
CA ALA A 191 -15.29 4.32 -37.33
C ALA A 191 -15.47 2.88 -37.85
N ASN A 192 -16.05 1.97 -37.05
CA ASN A 192 -16.28 0.58 -37.45
C ASN A 192 -17.73 0.37 -37.92
N PRO A 193 -17.98 0.08 -39.21
CA PRO A 193 -19.33 -0.14 -39.72
C PRO A 193 -19.97 -1.37 -39.06
N ARG A 194 -21.26 -1.24 -38.69
CA ARG A 194 -22.07 -2.19 -37.90
C ARG A 194 -22.08 -3.66 -38.36
N PHE A 195 -21.59 -3.97 -39.56
CA PHE A 195 -21.75 -5.27 -40.22
C PHE A 195 -20.43 -6.06 -40.44
N LYS A 196 -19.32 -5.68 -39.79
CA LYS A 196 -18.09 -6.49 -39.71
C LYS A 196 -17.77 -6.87 -38.26
N THR A 197 -17.08 -8.00 -38.04
CA THR A 197 -16.57 -8.44 -36.72
C THR A 197 -16.00 -7.25 -35.96
N ASN A 198 -16.60 -6.92 -34.81
CA ASN A 198 -16.37 -5.65 -34.14
C ASN A 198 -15.12 -5.69 -33.26
N TRP A 199 -13.96 -5.35 -33.82
CA TRP A 199 -12.70 -5.21 -33.08
C TRP A 199 -12.64 -3.97 -32.18
N SER A 200 -13.68 -3.12 -32.15
CA SER A 200 -13.71 -1.92 -31.30
C SER A 200 -13.48 -2.21 -29.82
N TYR A 201 -13.97 -3.35 -29.30
CA TYR A 201 -13.72 -3.74 -27.92
C TYR A 201 -12.24 -3.96 -27.63
N PHE A 202 -11.49 -4.59 -28.55
CA PHE A 202 -10.05 -4.79 -28.41
C PHE A 202 -9.29 -3.46 -28.46
N TYR A 203 -9.70 -2.52 -29.33
CA TYR A 203 -9.08 -1.19 -29.38
C TYR A 203 -9.33 -0.38 -28.11
N VAL A 204 -10.54 -0.42 -27.56
CA VAL A 204 -10.86 0.23 -26.28
C VAL A 204 -10.05 -0.37 -25.15
N LEU A 205 -10.03 -1.71 -25.04
CA LEU A 205 -9.29 -2.41 -23.99
C LEU A 205 -7.79 -2.16 -24.09
N GLY A 206 -7.24 -2.17 -25.31
CA GLY A 206 -5.84 -1.83 -25.58
C GLY A 206 -5.51 -0.39 -25.20
N ALA A 207 -6.34 0.58 -25.58
CA ALA A 207 -6.12 1.98 -25.25
C ALA A 207 -6.19 2.25 -23.74
N VAL A 208 -7.15 1.63 -23.05
CA VAL A 208 -7.26 1.66 -21.59
C VAL A 208 -6.00 1.03 -20.97
N GLY A 209 -5.62 -0.18 -21.40
CA GLY A 209 -4.43 -0.86 -20.90
C GLY A 209 -3.15 -0.03 -21.05
N ILE A 210 -2.92 0.53 -22.24
CA ILE A 210 -1.77 1.41 -22.52
C ILE A 210 -1.79 2.64 -21.61
N TYR A 211 -2.95 3.28 -21.44
CA TYR A 211 -3.07 4.44 -20.56
C TYR A 211 -2.67 4.09 -19.12
N PHE A 212 -3.21 3.00 -18.57
CA PHE A 212 -2.93 2.60 -17.19
C PHE A 212 -1.47 2.14 -16.99
N LEU A 213 -0.83 1.55 -18.01
CA LEU A 213 0.61 1.27 -17.99
C LEU A 213 1.42 2.57 -17.93
N MET A 214 1.08 3.57 -18.75
CA MET A 214 1.73 4.88 -18.69
C MET A 214 1.51 5.57 -17.34
N VAL A 215 0.30 5.50 -16.77
CA VAL A 215 0.03 5.99 -15.41
C VAL A 215 0.92 5.31 -14.38
N HIS A 216 1.12 3.99 -14.48
CA HIS A 216 2.00 3.27 -13.57
C HIS A 216 3.44 3.78 -13.63
N VAL A 217 3.99 3.93 -14.84
CA VAL A 217 5.35 4.44 -15.06
C VAL A 217 5.49 5.89 -14.56
N ILE A 218 4.58 6.77 -14.97
CA ILE A 218 4.60 8.19 -14.59
C ILE A 218 4.48 8.37 -13.08
N SER A 219 3.60 7.61 -12.44
CA SER A 219 3.38 7.71 -11.00
C SER A 219 4.56 7.21 -10.17
N THR A 220 5.41 6.34 -10.73
CA THR A 220 6.54 5.75 -10.00
C THR A 220 7.78 6.63 -10.07
N ASP A 221 8.09 7.17 -11.25
CA ASP A 221 9.38 7.83 -11.50
C ASP A 221 9.26 9.31 -11.94
N LEU A 222 8.14 9.74 -12.52
CA LEU A 222 8.00 11.05 -13.17
C LEU A 222 6.86 11.89 -12.57
N PHE A 223 6.94 12.20 -11.28
CA PHE A 223 5.88 12.92 -10.57
C PHE A 223 5.42 14.22 -11.28
N LEU A 224 6.34 15.00 -11.84
CA LEU A 224 6.04 16.26 -12.55
C LEU A 224 5.18 16.04 -13.80
N MET A 225 5.30 14.89 -14.47
CA MET A 225 4.53 14.58 -15.68
C MET A 225 3.05 14.36 -15.39
N THR A 226 2.64 14.19 -14.13
CA THR A 226 1.23 14.10 -13.71
C THR A 226 0.38 15.24 -14.27
N PHE A 227 0.93 16.46 -14.32
CA PHE A 227 0.18 17.64 -14.75
C PHE A 227 0.09 17.77 -16.28
N PHE A 228 1.11 17.30 -17.00
CA PHE A 228 1.20 17.46 -18.46
C PHE A 228 0.61 16.26 -19.23
N PHE A 229 0.69 15.06 -18.66
CA PHE A 229 0.32 13.82 -19.33
C PHE A 229 -1.15 13.78 -19.82
N PRO A 230 -2.17 14.25 -19.05
CA PRO A 230 -3.54 14.28 -19.55
C PRO A 230 -3.69 15.12 -20.83
N PHE A 231 -2.96 16.23 -20.95
CA PHE A 231 -2.97 17.08 -22.14
C PHE A 231 -2.25 16.43 -23.32
N ILE A 232 -1.09 15.79 -23.06
CA ILE A 232 -0.35 15.05 -24.09
C ILE A 232 -1.20 13.91 -24.65
N TRP A 233 -1.88 13.16 -23.78
CA TRP A 233 -2.77 12.08 -24.17
C TRP A 233 -4.01 12.58 -24.94
N ALA A 234 -4.63 13.67 -24.48
CA ALA A 234 -5.73 14.33 -25.18
C ALA A 234 -5.31 14.81 -26.57
N PHE A 235 -4.10 15.36 -26.71
CA PHE A 235 -3.56 15.78 -27.99
C PHE A 235 -3.27 14.60 -28.91
N ALA A 236 -2.65 13.54 -28.40
CA ALA A 236 -2.40 12.31 -29.17
C ALA A 236 -3.71 11.66 -29.65
N SER A 237 -4.72 11.57 -28.79
CA SER A 237 -6.03 11.04 -29.15
C SER A 237 -6.74 11.92 -30.18
N TYR A 238 -6.60 13.25 -30.10
CA TYR A 238 -7.09 14.18 -31.10
C TYR A 238 -6.41 14.01 -32.47
N LEU A 239 -5.08 13.83 -32.50
CA LEU A 239 -4.35 13.58 -33.76
C LEU A 239 -4.80 12.28 -34.42
N LEU A 240 -4.99 11.22 -33.63
CA LEU A 240 -5.53 9.94 -34.13
C LEU A 240 -6.94 10.13 -34.68
N PHE A 241 -7.82 10.83 -33.95
CA PHE A 241 -9.16 11.17 -34.41
C PHE A 241 -9.13 11.91 -35.76
N ARG A 242 -8.27 12.94 -35.91
CA ARG A 242 -8.12 13.69 -37.16
C ARG A 242 -7.61 12.82 -38.30
N LYS A 243 -6.62 11.95 -38.06
CA LYS A 243 -6.02 11.13 -39.12
C LYS A 243 -6.99 10.08 -39.69
N PHE A 244 -7.82 9.48 -38.84
CA PHE A 244 -8.69 8.37 -39.25
C PHE A 244 -10.10 8.80 -39.68
N ILE A 245 -10.64 9.88 -39.12
CA ILE A 245 -12.03 10.32 -39.40
C ILE A 245 -12.05 11.50 -40.38
N LEU A 246 -11.28 12.57 -40.14
CA LEU A 246 -11.25 13.79 -40.98
C LEU A 246 -10.54 13.62 -42.34
N LYS A 247 -9.93 12.45 -42.60
CA LYS A 247 -9.36 12.11 -43.91
C LYS A 247 -10.28 11.21 -44.75
N ARG A 248 -11.37 10.72 -44.17
CA ARG A 248 -12.36 9.84 -44.82
C ARG A 248 -13.75 10.49 -44.99
N TYR A 249 -13.96 11.64 -44.35
CA TYR A 249 -15.09 12.56 -44.48
C TYR A 249 -14.53 13.96 -44.65
#